data_AF-A0A225WH77-F1
#
_entry.id   AF-A0A225WH77-F1
#
_cell.length_a   1.000
_cell.length_b   1.000
_cell.length_c   1.000
_cell.angle_alpha   90.00
_cell.angle_beta   90.00
_cell.angle_gamma   90.00
#
_symmetry.space_group_name_H-M   'P 1'
#
loop_
_entity.id
_entity.type
_entity.pdbx_description
1 polymer ?
#
loop_
_entity_poly.entity_id
_entity_poly.type
_entity_poly.pdbx_seq_one_letter_code
_entity_poly.pdbx_strand_id
1 'polypeptide(L)'
;MSSSDDEDGKKHKSFKIGSSGTPVNWNGDDWSFNNHDMLNAFEKSLLDEIATGAATEVVTWDQEKKDAFKKKQAKIKILIQGSLSMKLAKQVISKKTGTEMWPEL
;
A
#
# COMPACT_ATOMS: atom_id res chain seq x y z
N MET A 1 50.99 7.89 0.26
CA MET A 1 49.86 8.85 0.13
C MET A 1 48.86 8.15 -0.78
N SER A 2 47.86 7.47 -0.20
CA SER A 2 46.49 7.98 0.07
C SER A 2 45.75 8.33 -1.23
N SER A 3 44.53 7.88 -1.51
CA SER A 3 43.46 7.40 -0.62
C SER A 3 42.71 6.25 -1.29
N SER A 4 42.44 5.19 -0.51
CA SER A 4 41.39 4.22 -0.80
C SER A 4 40.12 4.84 -0.24
N ASP A 5 39.38 5.56 -1.09
CA ASP A 5 38.07 6.06 -0.72
C ASP A 5 37.04 4.98 -1.08
N ASP A 6 36.95 4.00 -0.18
CA ASP A 6 35.76 3.18 -0.01
C ASP A 6 34.62 4.10 0.46
N GLU A 7 34.04 4.84 -0.49
CA GLU A 7 32.73 5.44 -0.34
C GLU A 7 31.74 4.27 -0.28
N ASP A 8 31.49 3.80 0.95
CA ASP A 8 30.34 3.01 1.36
C ASP A 8 29.08 3.84 1.10
N GLY A 9 28.77 3.97 -0.19
CA GLY A 9 27.54 4.52 -0.70
C GLY A 9 26.45 3.57 -0.24
N LYS A 10 25.91 3.84 0.95
CA LYS A 10 24.62 3.34 1.40
C LYS A 10 23.69 3.45 0.20
N LYS A 11 23.47 2.32 -0.48
CA LYS A 11 22.48 2.22 -1.55
C LYS A 11 21.18 2.58 -0.87
N HIS A 12 20.76 3.84 -0.98
CA HIS A 12 19.39 4.23 -0.72
C HIS A 12 18.58 3.23 -1.53
N LYS A 13 17.91 2.30 -0.85
CA LYS A 13 17.05 1.32 -1.49
C LYS A 13 15.86 2.12 -2.00
N SER A 14 16.05 2.80 -3.13
CA SER A 14 15.00 3.53 -3.82
C SER A 14 13.86 2.55 -4.06
N PHE A 15 12.69 2.84 -3.51
CA PHE A 15 11.49 2.08 -3.84
C PHE A 15 11.21 2.23 -5.34
N LYS A 16 10.59 1.21 -5.93
CA LYS A 16 10.33 1.15 -7.38
C LYS A 16 8.83 1.14 -7.62
N ILE A 17 8.38 1.68 -8.74
CA ILE A 17 6.99 1.50 -9.19
C ILE A 17 6.92 0.16 -9.95
N GLY A 18 6.07 -0.74 -9.47
CA GLY A 18 5.78 -2.01 -10.14
C GLY A 18 4.90 -1.83 -11.37
N SER A 19 4.76 -2.89 -12.18
CA SER A 19 3.95 -2.87 -13.41
C SER A 19 2.46 -2.56 -13.18
N SER A 20 1.95 -2.74 -11.96
CA SER A 20 0.60 -2.36 -11.55
C SER A 20 0.43 -0.86 -11.30
N GLY A 21 1.52 -0.08 -11.30
CA GLY A 21 1.54 1.32 -10.86
C GLY A 21 1.64 1.47 -9.34
N THR A 22 1.88 0.39 -8.62
CA THR A 22 2.00 0.39 -7.15
C THR A 22 3.47 0.51 -6.77
N PRO A 23 3.85 1.32 -5.76
CA PRO A 23 5.19 1.27 -5.18
C PRO A 23 5.52 -0.17 -4.76
N VAL A 24 6.81 -0.51 -4.67
CA VAL A 24 7.32 -1.81 -4.24
C VAL A 24 8.49 -1.60 -3.30
N ASN A 25 8.47 -2.34 -2.18
CA ASN A 25 9.49 -2.29 -1.14
C ASN A 25 9.67 -0.89 -0.52
N TRP A 26 8.58 -0.11 -0.44
CA TRP A 26 8.55 1.16 0.25
C TRP A 26 8.86 0.98 1.75
N ASN A 27 9.81 1.75 2.25
CA ASN A 27 10.40 1.58 3.58
C ASN A 27 9.99 2.69 4.57
N GLY A 28 9.15 3.63 4.15
CA GLY A 28 8.74 4.79 4.94
C GLY A 28 9.24 6.13 4.40
N ASP A 29 10.17 6.12 3.43
CA ASP A 29 10.78 7.34 2.90
C ASP A 29 9.83 8.04 1.90
N ASP A 30 9.73 9.38 1.94
CA ASP A 30 8.89 10.18 1.03
C ASP A 30 7.40 9.76 0.99
N TRP A 31 6.74 9.81 2.16
CA TRP A 31 5.32 9.47 2.32
C TRP A 31 4.41 10.09 1.25
N SER A 32 4.56 11.39 0.96
CA SER A 32 3.72 12.09 -0.02
C SER A 32 3.75 11.44 -1.40
N PHE A 33 4.90 10.93 -1.83
CA PHE A 33 5.06 10.28 -3.13
C PHE A 33 4.41 8.88 -3.12
N ASN A 34 4.72 8.07 -2.09
CA ASN A 34 4.10 6.76 -1.94
C ASN A 34 2.57 6.85 -1.83
N ASN A 35 2.07 7.82 -1.06
CA ASN A 35 0.64 8.09 -0.90
C ASN A 35 -0.02 8.39 -2.25
N HIS A 36 0.57 9.26 -3.06
CA HIS A 36 0.05 9.62 -4.38
C HIS A 36 0.02 8.41 -5.34
N ASP A 37 1.09 7.62 -5.40
CA ASP A 37 1.16 6.45 -6.28
C ASP A 37 0.20 5.33 -5.84
N MET A 38 0.07 5.11 -4.53
CA MET A 38 -0.90 4.16 -3.98
C MET A 38 -2.34 4.59 -4.28
N LEU A 39 -2.67 5.88 -4.14
CA LEU A 39 -3.98 6.40 -4.53
C LEU A 39 -4.26 6.18 -6.02
N ASN A 40 -3.30 6.48 -6.90
CA ASN A 40 -3.43 6.18 -8.34
C ASN A 40 -3.66 4.69 -8.61
N ALA A 41 -2.99 3.81 -7.87
CA ALA A 41 -3.19 2.36 -7.99
C ALA A 41 -4.59 1.92 -7.52
N PHE A 42 -5.14 2.56 -6.49
CA PHE A 42 -6.50 2.32 -6.03
C PHE A 42 -7.54 2.84 -7.04
N GLU A 43 -7.37 4.07 -7.54
CA GLU A 43 -8.25 4.68 -8.56
C GLU A 43 -8.30 3.83 -9.82
N LYS A 44 -7.15 3.37 -10.32
CA LYS A 44 -7.06 2.46 -11.49
C LYS A 44 -7.83 1.16 -11.28
N SER A 45 -8.03 0.76 -10.02
CA SER A 45 -8.79 -0.43 -9.62
C SER A 45 -10.20 -0.15 -9.11
N LEU A 46 -10.64 1.12 -9.09
CA LEU A 46 -11.91 1.58 -8.49
C LEU A 46 -12.04 1.17 -7.01
N LEU A 47 -10.98 1.41 -6.24
CA LEU A 47 -10.85 1.04 -4.82
C LEU A 47 -10.65 2.24 -3.90
N ASP A 48 -10.41 3.43 -4.44
CA ASP A 48 -10.03 4.66 -3.74
C ASP A 48 -11.06 5.08 -2.68
N GLU A 49 -12.35 5.11 -3.03
CA GLU A 49 -13.42 5.41 -2.07
C GLU A 49 -13.46 4.42 -0.89
N ILE A 50 -13.19 3.14 -1.14
CA ILE A 50 -13.18 2.11 -0.08
C ILE A 50 -11.90 2.23 0.74
N ALA A 51 -10.75 2.41 0.10
CA ALA A 51 -9.45 2.52 0.76
C ALA A 51 -9.40 3.74 1.70
N THR A 52 -9.97 4.86 1.28
CA THR A 52 -10.06 6.11 2.07
C THR A 52 -11.20 6.09 3.10
N GLY A 53 -12.08 5.09 3.04
CA GLY A 53 -13.22 4.95 3.95
C GLY A 53 -14.44 5.81 3.57
N ALA A 54 -14.42 6.50 2.43
CA ALA A 54 -15.58 7.21 1.89
C ALA A 54 -16.75 6.25 1.55
N ALA A 55 -16.44 5.01 1.14
CA ALA A 55 -17.41 3.95 0.91
C ALA A 55 -17.27 2.83 1.95
N THR A 56 -18.31 2.63 2.76
CA THR A 56 -18.37 1.59 3.79
C THR A 56 -19.43 0.53 3.49
N GLU A 57 -19.29 -0.65 4.10
CA GLU A 57 -20.32 -1.69 4.03
C GLU A 57 -21.65 -1.19 4.63
N VAL A 58 -22.75 -1.51 3.97
CA VAL A 58 -24.10 -1.16 4.43
C VAL A 58 -24.84 -2.41 4.90
N VAL A 59 -25.45 -2.35 6.08
CA VAL A 59 -26.13 -3.48 6.72
C VAL A 59 -27.22 -4.10 5.83
N THR A 60 -27.93 -3.26 5.08
CA THR A 60 -29.04 -3.64 4.19
C THR A 60 -28.61 -4.28 2.88
N TRP A 61 -27.31 -4.36 2.60
CA TRP A 61 -26.82 -5.06 1.41
C TRP A 61 -27.13 -6.54 1.46
N ASP A 62 -27.51 -7.06 0.29
CA ASP A 62 -27.54 -8.49 0.01
C ASP A 62 -26.15 -9.12 0.14
N GLN A 63 -26.11 -10.45 0.21
CA GLN A 63 -24.88 -11.20 0.41
C GLN A 63 -23.88 -10.99 -0.74
N GLU A 64 -24.37 -10.83 -1.97
CA GLU A 64 -23.53 -10.63 -3.15
C GLU A 64 -22.74 -9.32 -3.05
N LYS A 65 -23.38 -8.22 -2.66
CA LYS A 65 -22.73 -6.94 -2.42
C LYS A 65 -21.72 -7.01 -1.28
N LYS A 66 -22.06 -7.71 -0.18
CA LYS A 66 -21.13 -7.92 0.95
C LYS A 66 -19.89 -8.69 0.54
N ASP A 67 -20.05 -9.75 -0.25
CA ASP A 67 -18.95 -10.54 -0.77
C ASP A 67 -18.09 -9.75 -1.76
N ALA A 68 -18.72 -8.94 -2.62
CA ALA A 68 -18.00 -8.03 -3.52
C ALA A 68 -17.18 -7.00 -2.74
N PHE A 69 -17.75 -6.40 -1.70
CA PHE A 69 -17.04 -5.46 -0.81
C PHE A 69 -15.86 -6.13 -0.11
N LYS A 70 -16.06 -7.34 0.43
CA LYS A 70 -14.99 -8.13 1.04
C LYS A 70 -13.85 -8.45 0.07
N LYS A 71 -14.18 -8.77 -1.19
CA LYS A 71 -13.17 -8.96 -2.25
C LYS A 71 -12.39 -7.68 -2.54
N LYS A 72 -13.06 -6.52 -2.61
CA LYS A 72 -12.40 -5.22 -2.78
C LYS A 72 -11.48 -4.90 -1.60
N GLN A 73 -11.92 -5.12 -0.36
CA GLN A 73 -11.09 -4.99 0.84
C GLN A 73 -9.84 -5.87 0.77
N ALA A 74 -9.99 -7.15 0.40
CA ALA A 74 -8.84 -8.04 0.23
C ALA A 74 -7.85 -7.55 -0.84
N LYS A 75 -8.35 -7.01 -1.96
CA LYS A 75 -7.50 -6.44 -3.01
C LYS A 75 -6.72 -5.21 -2.52
N ILE A 76 -7.34 -4.33 -1.73
CA ILE A 76 -6.65 -3.21 -1.09
C ILE A 76 -5.53 -3.71 -0.17
N LYS A 77 -5.80 -4.72 0.68
CA LYS A 77 -4.77 -5.33 1.54
C LYS A 77 -3.58 -5.84 0.74
N ILE A 78 -3.83 -6.58 -0.35
CA ILE A 78 -2.76 -7.13 -1.20
C ILE A 78 -1.93 -6.01 -1.84
N LEU A 79 -2.57 -4.94 -2.32
CA LEU A 79 -1.87 -3.80 -2.91
C LEU A 79 -0.99 -3.09 -1.87
N ILE A 80 -1.52 -2.83 -0.68
CA ILE A 80 -0.75 -2.25 0.42
C ILE A 80 0.41 -3.18 0.79
N GLN A 81 0.17 -4.46 1.08
CA GLN A 81 1.23 -5.38 1.48
C GLN A 81 2.33 -5.53 0.42
N GLY A 82 1.95 -5.57 -0.86
CA GLY A 82 2.89 -5.65 -1.97
C GLY A 82 3.73 -4.38 -2.15
N SER A 83 3.24 -3.24 -1.67
CA SER A 83 3.96 -1.98 -1.77
C SER A 83 5.01 -1.78 -0.70
N LEU A 84 4.82 -2.41 0.45
CA LEU A 84 5.66 -2.22 1.62
C LEU A 84 6.93 -3.08 1.61
N SER A 85 7.94 -2.58 2.30
CA SER A 85 9.04 -3.41 2.80
C SER A 85 8.50 -4.43 3.80
N MET A 86 9.20 -5.56 3.95
CA MET A 86 8.76 -6.63 4.85
C MET A 86 8.62 -6.17 6.32
N LYS A 87 9.37 -5.15 6.75
CA LYS A 87 9.24 -4.56 8.09
C LYS A 87 7.89 -3.87 8.26
N LEU A 88 7.54 -2.97 7.34
CA LEU A 88 6.27 -2.23 7.39
C LEU A 88 5.07 -3.17 7.16
N ALA A 89 5.18 -4.11 6.21
CA ALA A 89 4.12 -5.09 5.96
C ALA A 89 3.71 -5.86 7.23
N LYS A 90 4.68 -6.22 8.09
CA LYS A 90 4.43 -6.90 9.37
C LYS A 90 3.70 -6.02 10.40
N GLN A 91 3.84 -4.70 10.32
CA GLN A 91 3.17 -3.78 11.25
C GLN A 91 1.67 -3.68 10.94
N VAL A 92 1.31 -3.70 9.65
CA VAL A 92 -0.08 -3.50 9.22
C VAL A 92 -0.86 -4.78 8.95
N ILE A 93 -0.19 -5.94 8.82
CA ILE A 93 -0.85 -7.23 8.47
C ILE A 93 -1.92 -7.68 9.48
N SER A 94 -1.84 -7.22 10.73
CA SER A 94 -2.81 -7.57 11.79
C SER A 94 -4.17 -6.89 11.61
N LYS A 95 -4.27 -5.84 10.77
CA LYS A 95 -5.51 -5.12 10.53
C LYS A 95 -6.50 -5.98 9.75
N LYS A 96 -7.79 -5.80 10.06
CA LYS A 96 -8.85 -6.65 9.52
C LYS A 96 -9.07 -6.33 8.05
N THR A 97 -9.14 -5.04 7.71
CA THR A 97 -9.52 -4.53 6.39
C THR A 97 -8.39 -3.73 5.74
N GLY A 98 -8.46 -3.54 4.41
CA GLY A 98 -7.50 -2.69 3.70
C GLY A 98 -7.66 -1.22 4.08
N THR A 99 -8.89 -0.78 4.32
CA THR A 99 -9.21 0.56 4.85
C THR A 99 -8.55 0.81 6.21
N GLU A 100 -8.50 -0.19 7.10
CA GLU A 100 -7.78 -0.06 8.38
C GLU A 100 -6.26 -0.09 8.24
N MET A 101 -5.72 -0.69 7.18
CA MET A 101 -4.27 -0.71 6.92
C MET A 101 -3.77 0.63 6.39
N TRP A 102 -4.58 1.29 5.57
CA TRP A 102 -4.20 2.52 4.86
C TRP A 102 -3.72 3.68 5.75
N PRO A 103 -4.42 4.06 6.84
CA PRO A 103 -3.99 5.17 7.71
C PRO A 103 -2.79 4.82 8.63
N GLU A 104 -2.31 3.58 8.60
CA GLU A 104 -1.21 3.09 9.46
C GLU A 104 0.15 3.09 8.75
N LEU A 105 0.16 3.51 7.48
CA LEU A 105 1.36 3.58 6.64
C LEU A 105 2.22 4.81 6.91
#